data_AF-A0A7L3G378-F1
#
_entry.id   AF-A0A7L3G378-F1
#
_cell.length_a   1.000
_cell.length_b   1.000
_cell.length_c   1.000
_cell.angle_alpha   90.00
_cell.angle_beta   90.00
_cell.angle_gamma   90.00
#
_symmetry.space_group_name_H-M   'P 1'
#
loop_
_entity.id
_entity.type
_entity.pdbx_description
1 polymer ?
#
loop_
_entity_poly.entity_id
_entity_poly.type
_entity_poly.pdbx_seq_one_letter_code
_entity_poly.pdbx_strand_id
1 'polypeptide(L)' 'GFKTCVLTNNWVDDSGGRLFTATLMSLLHRHFDLVLESCRLGVLKPQPEIYTYALDALQAKPQEV' A
#
# COMPACT_ATOMS: atom_id res chain seq x y z
N GLY A 1 7.86 -4.51 18.35
CA GLY A 1 6.49 -4.36 17.81
C GLY A 1 6.45 -4.97 16.41
N PHE A 2 5.27 -5.20 15.85
CA PHE A 2 5.12 -5.63 14.46
C PHE A 2 5.25 -4.43 13.51
N LYS A 3 5.91 -4.61 12.37
CA LYS A 3 5.87 -3.64 11.27
C LYS A 3 4.60 -3.90 10.47
N THR A 4 3.81 -2.86 10.26
CA THR A 4 2.47 -2.93 9.69
C THR A 4 2.44 -2.30 8.31
N CYS A 5 1.77 -2.96 7.35
CA CYS A 5 1.72 -2.50 5.96
C CYS A 5 0.31 -2.63 5.38
N VAL A 6 -0.13 -1.62 4.65
CA VAL A 6 -1.30 -1.70 3.78
C VAL A 6 -0.83 -1.91 2.35
N LEU A 7 -1.22 -3.03 1.72
CA LEU A 7 -0.94 -3.30 0.31
C LEU A 7 -2.24 -3.23 -0.50
N THR A 8 -2.42 -2.16 -1.27
CA THR A 8 -3.70 -1.86 -1.94
C THR A 8 -3.59 -1.83 -3.46
N ASN A 9 -4.59 -2.43 -4.12
CA ASN A 9 -4.85 -2.18 -5.54
C ASN A 9 -5.79 -0.97 -5.62
N ASN A 10 -5.24 0.22 -5.86
CA ASN A 10 -6.00 1.47 -5.91
C ASN A 10 -5.73 2.26 -7.20
N TRP A 11 -6.44 3.37 -7.35
CA TRP A 11 -6.33 4.33 -8.46
C TRP A 11 -6.07 5.73 -7.92
N VAL A 12 -5.59 6.63 -8.78
CA VAL A 12 -5.58 8.06 -8.48
C VAL A 12 -7.00 8.57 -8.64
N ASP A 13 -7.62 8.99 -7.54
CA ASP A 13 -8.97 9.54 -7.55
C ASP A 13 -8.94 11.03 -7.93
N ASP A 14 -9.25 11.31 -9.19
CA ASP A 14 -9.40 12.65 -9.76
C ASP A 14 -10.86 13.14 -9.81
N SER A 15 -11.78 12.39 -9.18
CA SER A 15 -13.20 12.70 -9.19
C SER A 15 -13.56 13.89 -8.28
N GLY A 16 -14.82 14.33 -8.37
CA GLY A 16 -15.40 15.30 -7.44
C GLY A 16 -15.45 14.78 -5.98
N GLY A 17 -15.38 13.46 -5.77
CA GLY A 17 -15.41 12.80 -4.46
C GLY A 17 -14.04 12.60 -3.80
N ARG A 18 -12.94 13.05 -4.42
CA ARG A 18 -11.56 12.79 -4.00
C ARG A 18 -11.21 13.13 -2.55
N LEU A 19 -11.99 14.00 -1.90
CA LEU A 19 -11.75 14.35 -0.50
C LEU A 19 -11.92 13.13 0.42
N PHE A 20 -12.88 12.25 0.11
CA PHE A 20 -13.13 11.05 0.91
C PHE A 20 -11.95 10.08 0.82
N THR A 21 -11.51 9.76 -0.40
CA THR A 21 -10.37 8.88 -0.64
C THR A 21 -9.07 9.47 -0.08
N ALA A 22 -8.82 10.77 -0.25
CA ALA A 22 -7.68 11.45 0.36
C ALA A 22 -7.69 11.38 1.89
N THR A 23 -8.86 11.52 2.52
CA THR A 23 -9.02 11.41 3.98
C THR A 23 -8.72 9.99 4.45
N LEU A 24 -9.27 8.97 3.77
CA LEU A 24 -8.98 7.57 4.08
C LEU A 24 -7.48 7.26 3.95
N MET A 25 -6.86 7.66 2.84
CA MET A 25 -5.43 7.45 2.63
C MET A 25 -4.59 8.17 3.70
N SER A 26 -4.98 9.38 4.10
CA SER A 26 -4.30 10.12 5.18
C SER A 26 -4.37 9.39 6.53
N LEU A 27 -5.49 8.74 6.83
CA LEU A 27 -5.63 7.92 8.05
C LEU A 27 -4.76 6.66 7.97
N LEU A 28 -4.72 5.98 6.84
CA LEU A 28 -3.87 4.79 6.65
C LEU A 28 -2.39 5.14 6.84
N HIS A 29 -1.90 6.20 6.19
CA HIS A 29 -0.52 6.65 6.33
C HIS A 29 -0.16 7.11 7.76
N ARG A 30 -1.16 7.47 8.58
CA ARG A 30 -0.93 7.85 9.99
C ARG A 30 -0.79 6.63 10.91
N HIS A 31 -1.45 5.52 10.59
CA HIS A 31 -1.58 4.38 11.50
C HIS A 31 -0.73 3.17 11.12
N PHE A 32 -0.23 3.11 9.89
CA PHE A 32 0.59 2.02 9.40
C PHE A 32 2.01 2.51 9.09
N ASP A 33 3.00 1.64 9.32
CA ASP A 33 4.40 1.96 9.02
C ASP A 33 4.62 2.14 7.51
N LEU A 34 3.85 1.41 6.69
CA LEU A 34 3.92 1.46 5.23
C LEU A 34 2.53 1.41 4.59
N VAL A 35 2.36 2.16 3.51
CA VAL A 35 1.20 2.09 2.62
C VAL A 35 1.71 1.99 1.19
N LEU A 36 1.44 0.86 0.54
CA LEU A 36 1.88 0.53 -0.81
C LEU A 36 0.70 0.56 -1.77
N GLU A 37 0.78 1.49 -2.72
CA GLU A 37 -0.30 1.83 -3.63
C GLU A 37 0.03 1.38 -5.05
N SER A 38 -0.77 0.48 -5.62
CA SER A 38 -0.54 -0.02 -6.99
C SER A 38 -0.47 1.10 -8.04
N CYS A 39 -1.27 2.16 -7.87
CA CYS A 39 -1.28 3.28 -8.82
C CYS A 39 0.04 4.08 -8.81
N ARG A 40 0.83 4.00 -7.74
CA ARG A 40 2.14 4.65 -7.63
C ARG A 40 3.28 3.71 -8.01
N LEU A 41 3.12 2.41 -7.76
CA LEU A 41 4.14 1.40 -8.03
C LEU A 41 4.11 0.87 -9.46
N GLY A 42 2.98 1.01 -10.18
CA GLY A 42 2.81 0.48 -11.54
C GLY A 42 2.68 -1.05 -11.60
N VAL A 43 2.60 -1.71 -10.44
CA VAL A 43 2.36 -3.14 -10.27
C VAL A 43 1.15 -3.36 -9.36
N LEU A 44 0.38 -4.40 -9.61
CA LEU A 44 -0.87 -4.70 -8.89
C LEU A 44 -0.95 -6.17 -8.50
N LYS A 45 -1.64 -6.49 -7.41
CA LYS A 45 -1.98 -7.89 -7.11
C LYS A 45 -2.85 -8.47 -8.24
N PRO A 46 -2.62 -9.71 -8.68
CA PRO A 46 -1.74 -10.73 -8.09
C PRO A 46 -0.34 -10.87 -8.76
N GLN A 47 0.18 -9.82 -9.40
CA GLN A 47 1.51 -9.88 -10.02
C GLN A 47 2.60 -10.17 -8.97
N PRO A 48 3.49 -11.16 -9.16
CA PRO A 48 4.50 -11.54 -8.17
C PRO A 48 5.37 -10.38 -7.67
N GLU A 49 5.67 -9.44 -8.56
CA GLU A 49 6.53 -8.28 -8.32
C GLU A 49 6.03 -7.41 -7.18
N ILE A 50 4.70 -7.30 -6.99
CA ILE A 50 4.15 -6.48 -5.91
C ILE A 50 4.44 -7.09 -4.52
N TYR A 51 4.52 -8.42 -4.44
CA TYR A 51 4.82 -9.12 -3.19
C TYR A 51 6.31 -9.03 -2.87
N THR A 52 7.18 -9.18 -3.88
CA THR A 52 8.62 -8.96 -3.73
C THR A 52 8.90 -7.53 -3.26
N TYR A 53 8.28 -6.53 -3.90
CA TYR A 53 8.41 -5.14 -3.49
C TYR A 53 7.94 -4.91 -2.04
N ALA A 54 6.82 -5.51 -1.64
CA ALA A 54 6.31 -5.37 -0.29
C ALA A 54 7.25 -5.97 0.77
N LEU A 55 7.81 -7.15 0.51
CA LEU A 55 8.80 -7.80 1.38
C LEU A 55 10.08 -6.98 1.50
N ASP A 56 10.58 -6.45 0.38
CA ASP A 56 11.75 -5.57 0.36
C ASP A 56 11.50 -4.28 1.14
N ALA A 57 10.35 -3.62 0.95
CA ALA A 57 9.99 -2.41 1.71
C ALA A 57 9.82 -2.71 3.22
N LEU A 58 9.25 -3.88 3.54
CA LEU A 58 9.10 -4.34 4.92
C LEU A 58 10.44 -4.75 5.55
N GLN A 59 11.46 -5.05 4.74
CA GLN A 59 12.71 -5.68 5.19
C GLN A 59 12.42 -6.99 5.94
N ALA A 60 11.50 -7.78 5.39
CA ALA A 60 11.00 -9.02 5.99
C ALA A 60 11.09 -10.18 5.00
N LYS A 61 11.23 -11.40 5.52
CA LYS A 61 11.19 -12.63 4.72
C LYS A 61 9.74 -13.08 4.53
N PRO A 62 9.43 -13.83 3.46
CA PRO A 62 8.07 -14.36 3.24
C PRO A 62 7.47 -15.13 4.42
N GLN A 63 8.30 -15.81 5.22
CA GLN A 63 7.85 -16.60 6.37
C GLN A 63 7.50 -15.75 7.61
N GLU A 64 7.80 -14.45 7.58
CA GLU A 64 7.61 -13.52 8.70
C GLU A 64 6.35 -12.64 8.53
N VAL A 65 5.65 -12.77 7.41
CA VAL A 65 4.49 -11.95 7.01
C VAL A 65 3.20 -12.78 7.01
#